data_AF-A0A3A4UN27-F1
#
_entry.id   AF-A0A3A4UN27-F1
#
_cell.length_a   1.000
_cell.length_b   1.000
_cell.length_c   1.000
_cell.angle_alpha   90.00
_cell.angle_beta   90.00
_cell.angle_gamma   90.00
#
_symmetry.space_group_name_H-M   'P 1'
#
loop_
_entity.id
_entity.type
_entity.pdbx_description
1 polymer ?
#
loop_
_entity_poly.entity_id
_entity_poly.type
_entity_poly.pdbx_seq_one_letter_code
_entity_poly.pdbx_strand_id
1 'polypeptide(L)'
;MRPALWLFIALSLAVIAQARFEYFYYPDIRDDFCGVHINFQFCKCAFHNEYCEAVQLDKSAAYAKVNSAFETHVKKSIETFAHTCMNAGGIYSVIKRQCEYCENGKVPKEGVCVNPNDARSVQEQFNLPHVESQGGSSSLGYVRDAEGEFFVYSPGRAKWIGPVRQGLTLFEGDVLYTTPNGRATIHLGNSNLFIAERTMLRLPTPQKKRSVLEQGIINVWEAVKRLVKNEPFEVEGAHSITGRKGTDFIMEVTSEADVYTVHDGAIEVWKKDDSSRKIEIGAGKSARATSSAIEYSAYEWDSLLAQNRWTNRDLSEPSERNLTPFIDPDLVHPSETAYTGDLAGKIRQQKSRTWIWAVLAAILIAAAYFFLIRKKK
;
A
#
# COMPACT_ATOMS: atom_id res chain seq x y z
N MET A 1 -0.24 24.11 -58.29
CA MET A 1 0.43 24.52 -57.03
C MET A 1 -0.15 23.67 -55.91
N ARG A 2 0.68 22.83 -55.25
CA ARG A 2 0.23 21.62 -54.51
C ARG A 2 0.43 21.74 -52.98
N PRO A 3 -0.56 22.23 -52.21
CA PRO A 3 -0.55 22.14 -50.75
C PRO A 3 -0.71 20.71 -50.22
N ALA A 4 -1.09 19.75 -51.07
CA ALA A 4 -1.31 18.35 -50.67
C ALA A 4 -0.02 17.55 -50.36
N LEU A 5 1.16 18.01 -50.78
CA LEU A 5 2.41 17.25 -50.56
C LEU A 5 3.00 17.47 -49.16
N TRP A 6 2.75 18.63 -48.55
CA TRP A 6 3.23 18.94 -47.19
C TRP A 6 2.41 18.24 -46.09
N LEU A 7 1.13 17.94 -46.35
CA LEU A 7 0.29 17.19 -45.42
C LEU A 7 0.71 15.71 -45.28
N PHE A 8 1.30 15.12 -46.32
CA PHE A 8 1.76 13.72 -46.27
C PHE A 8 3.08 13.55 -45.52
N ILE A 9 3.96 14.55 -45.51
CA ILE A 9 5.24 14.51 -44.78
C ILE A 9 5.02 14.76 -43.28
N ALA A 10 4.05 15.61 -42.91
CA ALA A 10 3.70 15.86 -41.52
C ALA A 10 3.01 14.65 -40.83
N LEU A 11 2.31 13.80 -41.60
CA LEU A 11 1.59 12.65 -41.04
C LEU A 11 2.47 11.40 -40.81
N SER A 12 3.67 11.34 -41.41
CA SER A 12 4.59 10.20 -41.31
C SER A 12 5.53 10.22 -40.10
N LEU A 13 5.51 11.27 -39.28
CA LEU A 13 6.33 11.39 -38.05
C LEU A 13 5.52 11.15 -36.76
N ALA A 14 4.35 10.52 -36.86
CA ALA A 14 3.79 9.81 -35.72
C ALA A 14 4.69 8.60 -35.44
N VAL A 15 5.83 8.85 -34.80
CA VAL A 15 6.69 7.83 -34.20
C VAL A 15 5.82 7.14 -33.16
N ILE A 16 5.25 6.01 -33.56
CA ILE A 16 4.56 5.11 -32.65
C ILE A 16 5.65 4.66 -31.70
N ALA A 17 5.65 5.20 -30.48
CA ALA A 17 6.45 4.67 -29.38
C ALA A 17 6.03 3.20 -29.24
N GLN A 18 6.93 2.30 -29.65
CA GLN A 18 6.73 0.87 -29.55
C GLN A 18 7.37 0.43 -28.25
N ALA A 19 6.55 -0.09 -27.34
CA ALA A 19 7.01 -0.61 -26.06
C ALA A 19 8.28 -1.43 -26.24
N ARG A 20 9.36 -1.01 -25.57
CA ARG A 20 10.65 -1.69 -25.66
C ARG A 20 10.55 -2.96 -24.83
N PHE A 21 10.68 -4.10 -25.51
CA PHE A 21 10.78 -5.41 -24.88
C PHE A 21 12.19 -5.96 -25.02
N GLU A 22 12.73 -6.51 -23.94
CA GLU A 22 13.96 -7.29 -23.97
C GLU A 22 13.63 -8.71 -23.51
N TYR A 23 14.03 -9.69 -24.29
CA TYR A 23 13.74 -11.09 -24.01
C TYR A 23 14.96 -11.74 -23.36
N PHE A 24 14.72 -12.54 -22.32
CA PHE A 24 15.76 -13.44 -21.83
C PHE A 24 16.02 -14.51 -22.88
N TYR A 25 17.22 -14.49 -23.45
CA TYR A 25 17.68 -15.57 -24.29
C TYR A 25 18.14 -16.72 -23.40
N TYR A 26 17.54 -17.89 -23.58
CA TYR A 26 17.95 -19.07 -22.85
C TYR A 26 19.36 -19.45 -23.30
N PRO A 27 20.37 -19.46 -22.40
CA PRO A 27 21.74 -19.74 -22.80
C PRO A 27 21.81 -21.14 -23.40
N ASP A 28 22.63 -21.32 -24.42
CA ASP A 28 22.89 -22.64 -24.99
C ASP A 28 23.89 -23.38 -24.09
N ILE A 29 23.54 -24.60 -23.65
CA ILE A 29 24.42 -25.37 -22.75
C ILE A 29 25.79 -25.65 -23.36
N ARG A 30 25.87 -25.80 -24.69
CA ARG A 30 27.12 -26.04 -25.39
C ARG A 30 27.91 -24.75 -25.51
N ASP A 31 27.28 -23.69 -26.00
CA ASP A 31 27.99 -22.49 -26.42
C ASP A 31 28.24 -21.50 -25.26
N ASP A 32 27.26 -21.33 -24.37
CA ASP A 32 27.29 -20.34 -23.28
C ASP A 32 27.72 -20.90 -21.92
N PHE A 33 27.63 -22.22 -21.73
CA PHE A 33 27.98 -22.88 -20.46
C PHE A 33 29.22 -23.77 -20.56
N CYS A 34 29.32 -24.63 -21.59
CA CYS A 34 30.46 -25.53 -21.77
C CYS A 34 31.59 -24.97 -22.66
N GLY A 35 31.32 -23.94 -23.48
CA GLY A 35 32.28 -23.33 -24.42
C GLY A 35 32.36 -24.01 -25.80
N VAL A 36 32.72 -23.22 -26.82
CA VAL A 36 32.52 -23.42 -28.28
C VAL A 36 33.22 -24.65 -28.94
N HIS A 37 33.82 -25.56 -28.18
CA HIS A 37 34.66 -26.63 -28.73
C HIS A 37 34.41 -28.02 -28.13
N ILE A 38 33.15 -28.44 -27.98
CA ILE A 38 32.85 -29.81 -27.52
C ILE A 38 31.81 -30.55 -28.39
N ASN A 39 32.14 -31.81 -28.73
CA ASN A 39 31.22 -32.95 -28.85
C ASN A 39 31.03 -33.56 -27.45
N PHE A 40 29.81 -33.44 -26.93
CA PHE A 40 29.31 -33.33 -25.55
C PHE A 40 29.83 -34.21 -24.39
N GLN A 41 30.98 -34.92 -24.40
CA GLN A 41 31.36 -36.03 -23.46
C GLN A 41 31.45 -35.70 -21.94
N PHE A 42 30.85 -34.58 -21.54
CA PHE A 42 29.82 -34.31 -20.52
C PHE A 42 30.25 -33.06 -19.76
N CYS A 43 30.20 -31.89 -20.44
CA CYS A 43 30.96 -30.66 -20.09
C CYS A 43 32.40 -31.01 -19.62
N LYS A 44 32.93 -32.05 -20.31
CA LYS A 44 33.91 -33.10 -19.97
C LYS A 44 34.11 -33.43 -18.49
N CYS A 45 33.41 -34.48 -18.06
CA CYS A 45 33.28 -35.00 -16.70
C CYS A 45 32.88 -34.00 -15.61
N ALA A 46 32.17 -32.95 -16.01
CA ALA A 46 31.64 -31.86 -15.18
C ALA A 46 32.72 -31.16 -14.33
N PHE A 47 33.56 -30.38 -15.03
CA PHE A 47 34.47 -29.35 -14.49
C PHE A 47 35.85 -29.82 -13.97
N HIS A 48 36.34 -31.00 -14.36
CA HIS A 48 37.72 -31.47 -14.06
C HIS A 48 38.69 -31.42 -15.27
N ASN A 49 38.28 -30.89 -16.43
CA ASN A 49 39.07 -30.86 -17.66
C ASN A 49 39.61 -32.22 -18.17
N GLU A 50 39.18 -33.34 -17.58
CA GLU A 50 39.56 -34.71 -17.92
C GLU A 50 38.38 -35.53 -18.48
N TYR A 51 38.66 -36.73 -19.01
CA TYR A 51 37.64 -37.65 -19.53
C TYR A 51 36.94 -38.40 -18.40
N CYS A 52 35.68 -38.80 -18.59
CA CYS A 52 34.85 -39.41 -17.54
C CYS A 52 35.46 -40.67 -16.91
N GLU A 53 36.16 -41.48 -17.73
CA GLU A 53 36.88 -42.67 -17.28
C GLU A 53 38.05 -42.36 -16.33
N ALA A 54 38.69 -41.19 -16.48
CA ALA A 54 39.82 -40.77 -15.64
C ALA A 54 39.39 -40.33 -14.22
N VAL A 55 38.16 -39.85 -14.05
CA VAL A 55 37.63 -39.39 -12.76
C VAL A 55 36.50 -40.28 -12.22
N GLN A 56 36.43 -41.53 -12.70
CA GLN A 56 35.55 -42.59 -12.19
C GLN A 56 34.05 -42.25 -12.17
N LEU A 57 33.59 -41.37 -13.06
CA LEU A 57 32.17 -41.11 -13.26
C LEU A 57 31.70 -41.82 -14.53
N ASP A 58 30.59 -42.53 -14.45
CA ASP A 58 29.93 -43.01 -15.66
C ASP A 58 29.30 -41.83 -16.44
N LYS A 59 28.98 -42.10 -17.70
CA LYS A 59 28.41 -41.12 -18.63
C LYS A 59 27.09 -40.52 -18.14
N SER A 60 26.26 -41.31 -17.45
CA SER A 60 24.94 -40.87 -16.97
C SER A 60 25.07 -39.93 -15.77
N ALA A 61 25.94 -40.25 -14.81
CA ALA A 61 26.23 -39.40 -13.66
C ALA A 61 26.84 -38.05 -14.08
N ALA A 62 27.77 -38.06 -15.03
CA ALA A 62 28.35 -36.84 -15.58
C ALA A 62 27.29 -35.96 -16.28
N TYR A 63 26.38 -36.56 -17.06
CA TYR A 63 25.26 -35.85 -17.68
C TYR A 63 24.35 -35.19 -16.66
N ALA A 64 23.91 -35.93 -15.64
CA ALA A 64 23.02 -35.42 -14.60
C ALA A 64 23.67 -34.24 -13.85
N LYS A 65 24.96 -34.35 -13.51
CA LYS A 65 25.71 -33.27 -12.85
C LYS A 65 25.80 -32.02 -13.72
N VAL A 66 26.08 -32.16 -15.01
CA VAL A 66 26.12 -31.02 -15.95
C VAL A 66 24.76 -30.35 -16.07
N ASN A 67 23.68 -31.11 -16.25
CA ASN A 67 22.34 -30.53 -16.36
C ASN A 67 21.92 -29.82 -15.09
N SER A 68 22.17 -30.41 -13.91
CA SER A 68 21.84 -29.76 -12.64
C SER A 68 22.62 -28.44 -12.45
N ALA A 69 23.91 -28.44 -12.80
CA ALA A 69 24.73 -27.24 -12.76
C ALA A 69 24.25 -26.20 -13.79
N PHE A 70 23.88 -26.64 -15.00
CA PHE A 70 23.34 -25.78 -16.04
C PHE A 70 21.97 -25.19 -15.67
N GLU A 71 21.07 -25.97 -15.09
CA GLU A 71 19.78 -25.49 -14.55
C GLU A 71 20.00 -24.43 -13.47
N THR A 72 20.97 -24.67 -12.57
CA THR A 72 21.36 -23.69 -11.55
C THR A 72 21.92 -22.41 -12.19
N HIS A 73 22.75 -22.55 -13.23
CA HIS A 73 23.27 -21.42 -14.00
C HIS A 73 22.16 -20.65 -14.69
N VAL A 74 21.26 -21.32 -15.41
CA VAL A 74 20.09 -20.71 -16.05
C VAL A 74 19.22 -19.98 -15.02
N LYS A 75 18.97 -20.58 -13.86
CA LYS A 75 18.23 -19.95 -12.77
C LYS A 75 18.91 -18.64 -12.34
N LYS A 76 20.22 -18.67 -12.09
CA LYS A 76 21.01 -17.47 -11.74
C LYS A 76 21.01 -16.42 -12.85
N SER A 77 21.07 -16.84 -14.11
CA SER A 77 21.02 -15.94 -15.27
C SER A 77 19.64 -15.29 -15.42
N ILE A 78 18.55 -16.03 -15.14
CA ILE A 78 17.20 -15.48 -15.07
C ILE A 78 17.06 -14.48 -13.92
N GLU A 79 17.55 -14.83 -12.71
CA GLU A 79 17.54 -13.95 -11.54
C GLU A 79 18.33 -12.67 -11.82
N THR A 80 19.50 -12.79 -12.45
CA THR A 80 20.36 -11.66 -12.84
C THR A 80 19.66 -10.80 -13.88
N PHE A 81 19.09 -11.40 -14.93
CA PHE A 81 18.31 -10.67 -15.94
C PHE A 81 17.11 -9.92 -15.32
N ALA A 82 16.39 -10.57 -14.41
CA ALA A 82 15.27 -9.95 -13.69
C ALA A 82 15.75 -8.76 -12.83
N HIS A 83 16.85 -8.92 -12.08
CA HIS A 83 17.45 -7.84 -11.30
C HIS A 83 17.92 -6.68 -12.18
N THR A 84 18.64 -6.96 -13.27
CA THR A 84 19.07 -5.94 -14.24
C THR A 84 17.87 -5.20 -14.83
N CYS A 85 16.81 -5.93 -15.20
CA CYS A 85 15.56 -5.36 -15.69
C CYS A 85 14.93 -4.39 -14.67
N MET A 86 14.74 -4.84 -13.43
CA MET A 86 14.12 -4.02 -12.38
C MET A 86 14.98 -2.80 -12.01
N ASN A 87 16.30 -2.96 -11.94
CA ASN A 87 17.24 -1.86 -11.66
C ASN A 87 17.26 -0.81 -12.77
N ALA A 88 16.99 -1.22 -14.02
CA ALA A 88 16.84 -0.32 -15.16
C ALA A 88 15.42 0.29 -15.29
N GLY A 89 14.56 0.10 -14.28
CA GLY A 89 13.18 0.62 -14.28
C GLY A 89 12.22 -0.16 -15.18
N GLY A 90 12.55 -1.41 -15.52
CA GLY A 90 11.67 -2.33 -16.26
C GLY A 90 10.80 -3.19 -15.35
N ILE A 91 9.79 -3.81 -15.98
CA ILE A 91 8.89 -4.80 -15.37
C ILE A 91 9.28 -6.17 -15.90
N TYR A 92 9.73 -7.05 -15.00
CA TYR A 92 10.08 -8.42 -15.38
C TYR A 92 8.85 -9.34 -15.35
N SER A 93 8.49 -9.92 -16.49
CA SER A 93 7.45 -10.94 -16.57
C SER A 93 8.05 -12.34 -16.46
N VAL A 94 7.84 -13.00 -15.32
CA VAL A 94 8.32 -14.38 -15.07
C VAL A 94 7.79 -15.36 -16.12
N ILE A 95 6.51 -15.24 -16.50
CA ILE A 95 5.85 -16.14 -17.45
C ILE A 95 6.45 -16.02 -18.85
N LYS A 96 6.70 -14.79 -19.30
CA LYS A 96 7.23 -14.52 -20.64
C LYS A 96 8.76 -14.50 -20.68
N ARG A 97 9.42 -14.48 -19.51
CA ARG A 97 10.85 -14.25 -19.32
C ARG A 97 11.33 -13.05 -20.13
N GLN A 98 10.62 -11.93 -20.01
CA GLN A 98 10.93 -10.71 -20.72
C GLN A 98 10.90 -9.51 -19.77
N CYS A 99 11.72 -8.51 -20.06
CA CYS A 99 11.67 -7.19 -19.47
C CYS A 99 10.83 -6.26 -20.36
N GLU A 100 9.89 -5.55 -19.75
CA GLU A 100 9.08 -4.52 -20.41
C GLU A 100 9.42 -3.16 -19.79
N TYR A 101 9.83 -2.20 -20.61
CA TYR A 101 10.16 -0.86 -20.14
C TYR A 101 8.99 0.10 -20.33
N CYS A 102 8.75 0.95 -19.33
CA CYS A 102 7.67 1.92 -19.37
C CYS A 102 7.98 3.06 -20.35
N GLU A 103 7.02 3.36 -21.23
CA GLU A 103 7.13 4.43 -22.22
C GLU A 103 6.53 5.75 -21.74
N ASN A 104 6.84 6.84 -22.48
CA ASN A 104 6.20 8.15 -22.31
C ASN A 104 6.33 8.73 -20.89
N GLY A 105 7.48 8.50 -20.25
CA GLY A 105 7.75 9.00 -18.90
C GLY A 105 6.97 8.28 -17.79
N LYS A 106 6.30 7.16 -18.08
CA LYS A 106 5.70 6.30 -17.07
C LYS A 106 6.76 5.57 -16.26
N VAL A 107 6.40 5.12 -15.06
CA VAL A 107 7.27 4.39 -14.15
C VAL A 107 6.64 3.06 -13.74
N PRO A 108 7.44 2.01 -13.47
CA PRO A 108 6.92 0.73 -13.02
C PRO A 108 6.41 0.82 -11.58
N LYS A 109 5.19 0.34 -11.33
CA LYS A 109 4.62 0.16 -9.99
C LYS A 109 3.78 -1.11 -9.97
N GLU A 110 4.06 -2.01 -9.03
CA GLU A 110 3.30 -3.27 -8.83
C GLU A 110 3.15 -4.09 -10.14
N GLY A 111 4.18 -4.10 -10.98
CA GLY A 111 4.17 -4.87 -12.23
C GLY A 111 3.40 -4.23 -13.39
N VAL A 112 2.98 -2.96 -13.27
CA VAL A 112 2.34 -2.19 -14.35
C VAL A 112 3.00 -0.82 -14.52
N CYS A 113 2.94 -0.27 -15.73
CA CYS A 113 3.44 1.08 -16.01
C CYS A 113 2.36 2.11 -15.70
N VAL A 114 2.62 2.97 -14.72
CA VAL A 114 1.72 4.03 -14.28
C VAL A 114 2.34 5.41 -14.51
N ASN A 115 1.55 6.48 -14.52
CA ASN A 115 2.15 7.82 -14.59
C ASN A 115 2.92 8.10 -13.29
N PRO A 116 3.99 8.91 -13.31
CA PRO A 116 4.76 9.22 -12.11
C PRO A 116 3.92 9.78 -10.96
N ASN A 117 2.85 10.51 -11.27
CA ASN A 117 1.94 11.05 -10.26
C ASN A 117 1.11 9.95 -9.59
N ASP A 118 0.71 8.91 -10.33
CA ASP A 118 0.00 7.74 -9.80
C ASP A 118 0.95 6.77 -9.07
N ALA A 119 2.25 6.88 -9.39
CA ALA A 119 3.30 6.09 -8.79
C ALA A 119 3.62 6.52 -7.35
N ARG A 120 3.44 7.82 -7.06
CA ARG A 120 3.67 8.37 -5.73
C ARG A 120 2.90 7.57 -4.68
N SER A 121 3.55 7.30 -3.57
CA SER A 121 2.85 6.72 -2.43
C SER A 121 1.82 7.74 -1.91
N VAL A 122 0.77 7.24 -1.24
CA VAL A 122 -0.17 8.13 -0.52
C VAL A 122 0.59 9.04 0.44
N GLN A 123 1.67 8.52 1.05
CA GLN A 123 2.57 9.30 1.89
C GLN A 123 3.18 10.50 1.16
N GLU A 124 3.79 10.29 0.00
CA GLU A 124 4.42 11.35 -0.79
C GLU A 124 3.40 12.34 -1.35
N GLN A 125 2.25 11.84 -1.80
CA GLN A 125 1.21 12.67 -2.41
C GLN A 125 0.64 13.70 -1.42
N PHE A 126 0.44 13.28 -0.16
CA PHE A 126 -0.17 14.11 0.87
C PHE A 126 0.84 14.61 1.92
N ASN A 127 2.14 14.43 1.68
CA ASN A 127 3.22 14.76 2.61
C ASN A 127 2.97 14.21 4.03
N LEU A 128 2.56 12.93 4.10
CA LEU A 128 2.23 12.29 5.37
C LEU A 128 3.51 11.96 6.14
N PRO A 129 3.45 12.03 7.48
CA PRO A 129 4.60 11.76 8.33
C PRO A 129 5.08 10.31 8.19
N HIS A 130 6.38 10.12 8.39
CA HIS A 130 6.95 8.78 8.52
C HIS A 130 6.55 8.19 9.88
N VAL A 131 6.11 6.94 9.89
CA VAL A 131 5.61 6.26 11.09
C VAL A 131 6.37 4.96 11.28
N GLU A 132 7.11 4.88 12.37
CA GLU A 132 7.58 3.62 12.91
C GLU A 132 6.49 3.06 13.84
N SER A 133 5.98 1.86 13.56
CA SER A 133 4.92 1.25 14.36
C SER A 133 5.03 -0.26 14.35
N GLN A 134 4.79 -0.86 15.51
CA GLN A 134 4.48 -2.28 15.63
C GLN A 134 2.96 -2.43 15.65
N GLY A 135 2.41 -3.30 14.81
CA GLY A 135 0.98 -3.59 14.76
C GLY A 135 0.63 -4.92 15.40
N GLY A 136 -0.63 -5.06 15.78
CA GLY A 136 -1.26 -6.34 16.08
C GLY A 136 -2.23 -6.74 14.96
N SER A 137 -2.79 -7.95 15.06
CA SER A 137 -3.79 -8.45 14.11
C SER A 137 -5.23 -8.32 14.62
N SER A 138 -5.43 -7.88 15.87
CA SER A 138 -6.76 -7.76 16.45
C SER A 138 -7.46 -6.49 15.94
N SER A 139 -8.71 -6.64 15.50
CA SER A 139 -9.56 -5.50 15.18
C SER A 139 -9.98 -4.77 16.46
N LEU A 140 -9.88 -3.44 16.46
CA LEU A 140 -10.30 -2.57 17.56
C LEU A 140 -11.61 -1.84 17.26
N GLY A 141 -11.94 -1.66 15.98
CA GLY A 141 -13.07 -0.84 15.58
C GLY A 141 -13.13 -0.58 14.08
N TYR A 142 -13.82 0.50 13.70
CA TYR A 142 -13.93 0.92 12.31
C TYR A 142 -14.14 2.43 12.18
N VAL A 143 -13.83 2.97 11.01
CA VAL A 143 -14.11 4.37 10.65
C VAL A 143 -15.60 4.49 10.34
N ARG A 144 -16.35 5.19 11.20
CA ARG A 144 -17.79 5.39 11.00
C ARG A 144 -18.04 6.39 9.88
N ASP A 145 -17.35 7.53 9.92
CA ASP A 145 -17.45 8.59 8.91
C ASP A 145 -16.18 9.43 8.90
N ALA A 146 -15.88 10.08 7.78
CA ALA A 146 -14.73 10.95 7.64
C ALA A 146 -14.95 12.04 6.58
N GLU A 147 -14.70 13.28 7.00
CA GLU A 147 -14.77 14.48 6.16
C GLU A 147 -13.37 14.93 5.77
N GLY A 148 -13.23 15.51 4.57
CA GLY A 148 -11.93 16.00 4.09
C GLY A 148 -10.93 14.87 3.81
N GLU A 149 -9.71 14.99 4.33
CA GLU A 149 -8.64 14.00 4.13
C GLU A 149 -8.26 13.34 5.46
N PHE A 150 -8.58 12.05 5.55
CA PHE A 150 -8.29 11.21 6.69
C PHE A 150 -7.53 9.96 6.23
N PHE A 151 -6.44 9.64 6.91
CA PHE A 151 -5.55 8.56 6.53
C PHE A 151 -5.29 7.62 7.71
N VAL A 152 -5.06 6.35 7.40
CA VAL A 152 -4.72 5.32 8.37
C VAL A 152 -3.44 4.64 7.92
N TYR A 153 -2.37 4.77 8.69
CA TYR A 153 -1.19 3.94 8.51
C TYR A 153 -1.45 2.58 9.16
N SER A 154 -1.41 1.52 8.36
CA SER A 154 -1.57 0.17 8.86
C SER A 154 -0.21 -0.52 8.97
N PRO A 155 0.29 -0.82 10.19
CA PRO A 155 1.58 -1.46 10.37
C PRO A 155 1.66 -2.83 9.67
N GLY A 156 0.56 -3.59 9.70
CA GLY A 156 0.48 -4.91 9.06
C GLY A 156 0.64 -4.87 7.54
N ARG A 157 0.36 -3.71 6.91
CA ARG A 157 0.57 -3.48 5.47
C ARG A 157 1.77 -2.58 5.18
N ALA A 158 2.41 -2.03 6.20
CA ALA A 158 3.48 -1.03 6.11
C ALA A 158 3.17 0.12 5.13
N LYS A 159 1.92 0.60 5.09
CA LYS A 159 1.49 1.68 4.18
C LYS A 159 0.37 2.53 4.76
N TRP A 160 0.32 3.78 4.30
CA TRP A 160 -0.83 4.67 4.48
C TRP A 160 -1.99 4.26 3.58
N ILE A 161 -3.19 4.24 4.13
CA ILE A 161 -4.46 3.96 3.48
C ILE A 161 -5.28 5.26 3.53
N GLY A 162 -5.76 5.73 2.39
CA GLY A 162 -6.68 6.86 2.32
C GLY A 162 -6.63 7.64 1.00
N PRO A 163 -7.44 8.70 0.87
CA PRO A 163 -8.34 9.24 1.89
C PRO A 163 -9.49 8.27 2.22
N VAL A 164 -9.67 7.99 3.51
CA VAL A 164 -10.70 7.07 4.02
C VAL A 164 -12.02 7.84 4.19
N ARG A 165 -13.14 7.20 3.86
CA ARG A 165 -14.48 7.78 4.02
C ARG A 165 -15.29 7.10 5.11
N GLN A 166 -15.44 5.79 5.04
CA GLN A 166 -16.23 5.01 5.98
C GLN A 166 -15.88 3.52 5.89
N GLY A 167 -16.24 2.75 6.90
CA GLY A 167 -16.21 1.29 6.92
C GLY A 167 -14.83 0.64 7.07
N LEU A 168 -13.73 1.41 7.00
CA LEU A 168 -12.39 0.86 7.17
C LEU A 168 -12.23 0.28 8.58
N THR A 169 -11.98 -1.02 8.68
CA THR A 169 -11.64 -1.68 9.94
C THR A 169 -10.29 -1.18 10.44
N LEU A 170 -10.24 -0.87 11.73
CA LEU A 170 -9.06 -0.42 12.44
C LEU A 170 -8.50 -1.57 13.28
N PHE A 171 -7.18 -1.66 13.31
CA PHE A 171 -6.42 -2.70 14.00
C PHE A 171 -5.48 -2.12 15.06
N GLU A 172 -5.00 -2.99 15.94
CA GLU A 172 -3.99 -2.66 16.93
C GLU A 172 -2.74 -2.02 16.30
N GLY A 173 -2.33 -0.87 16.84
CA GLY A 173 -1.15 -0.13 16.38
C GLY A 173 -1.33 0.74 15.13
N ASP A 174 -2.53 0.77 14.52
CA ASP A 174 -2.83 1.70 13.42
C ASP A 174 -2.58 3.15 13.86
N VAL A 175 -2.07 3.98 12.95
CA VAL A 175 -1.90 5.43 13.18
C VAL A 175 -2.88 6.20 12.31
N LEU A 176 -3.73 6.97 12.95
CA LEU A 176 -4.78 7.77 12.35
C LEU A 176 -4.26 9.19 12.17
N TYR A 177 -4.46 9.77 10.98
CA TYR A 177 -4.00 11.12 10.68
C TYR A 177 -5.05 11.92 9.91
N THR A 178 -5.34 13.12 10.40
CA THR A 178 -6.20 14.10 9.73
C THR A 178 -5.39 15.30 9.25
N THR A 179 -5.68 15.79 8.04
CA THR A 179 -5.06 17.01 7.51
C THR A 179 -5.76 18.26 8.05
N PRO A 180 -5.37 19.49 7.66
CA PRO A 180 -6.03 20.72 8.11
C PRO A 180 -7.51 20.86 7.72
N ASN A 181 -8.00 20.04 6.79
CA ASN A 181 -9.42 20.00 6.42
C ASN A 181 -10.05 18.65 6.76
N GLY A 182 -9.29 17.75 7.40
CA GLY A 182 -9.67 16.36 7.66
C GLY A 182 -10.27 16.18 9.04
N ARG A 183 -11.31 15.34 9.13
CA ARG A 183 -11.96 14.97 10.39
C ARG A 183 -12.46 13.54 10.29
N ALA A 184 -12.55 12.84 11.40
CA ALA A 184 -13.09 11.49 11.41
C ALA A 184 -13.87 11.19 12.67
N THR A 185 -14.92 10.38 12.52
CA THR A 185 -15.56 9.67 13.63
C THR A 185 -15.19 8.21 13.52
N ILE A 186 -14.55 7.67 14.54
CA ILE A 186 -14.24 6.24 14.61
C ILE A 186 -15.07 5.60 15.71
N HIS A 187 -15.47 4.36 15.46
CA HIS A 187 -16.16 3.53 16.43
C HIS A 187 -15.19 2.48 16.96
N LEU A 188 -14.86 2.54 18.25
CA LEU A 188 -13.98 1.60 18.93
C LEU A 188 -14.80 0.81 19.95
N GLY A 189 -15.06 -0.48 19.71
CA GLY A 189 -15.93 -1.27 20.59
C GLY A 189 -17.34 -0.69 20.68
N ASN A 190 -17.66 0.03 21.76
CA ASN A 190 -18.91 0.76 21.93
C ASN A 190 -18.73 2.30 21.92
N SER A 191 -17.49 2.79 21.83
CA SER A 191 -17.12 4.20 22.03
C SER A 191 -17.08 4.89 20.69
N ASN A 192 -17.45 6.17 20.67
CA ASN A 192 -17.19 7.03 19.53
C ASN A 192 -16.03 7.96 19.87
N LEU A 193 -15.07 8.04 18.97
CA LEU A 193 -13.97 8.97 19.07
C LEU A 193 -14.01 9.91 17.87
N PHE A 194 -14.09 11.21 18.16
CA PHE A 194 -14.05 12.27 17.16
C PHE A 194 -12.63 12.80 17.07
N ILE A 195 -12.08 12.74 15.87
CA ILE A 195 -10.73 13.17 15.55
C ILE A 195 -10.86 14.49 14.79
N ALA A 196 -10.35 15.56 15.38
CA ALA A 196 -10.37 16.89 14.77
C ALA A 196 -9.32 17.01 13.65
N GLU A 197 -9.15 18.22 13.12
CA GLU A 197 -8.13 18.55 12.13
C GLU A 197 -6.72 18.49 12.73
N ARG A 198 -5.72 18.16 11.91
CA ARG A 198 -4.29 18.10 12.29
C ARG A 198 -4.00 17.18 13.48
N THR A 199 -4.72 16.08 13.58
CA THR A 199 -4.60 15.13 14.68
C THR A 199 -3.87 13.88 14.23
N MET A 200 -2.92 13.44 15.06
CA MET A 200 -2.27 12.14 14.94
C MET A 200 -2.53 11.30 16.17
N LEU A 201 -3.27 10.21 15.99
CA LEU A 201 -3.62 9.28 17.05
C LEU A 201 -3.13 7.88 16.71
N ARG A 202 -2.36 7.27 17.60
CA ARG A 202 -1.95 5.88 17.51
C ARG A 202 -2.84 5.01 18.39
N LEU A 203 -3.42 3.97 17.79
CA LEU A 203 -4.24 3.00 18.49
C LEU A 203 -3.37 2.07 19.36
N PRO A 204 -3.93 1.52 20.45
CA PRO A 204 -3.19 0.67 21.37
C PRO A 204 -2.69 -0.60 20.70
N THR A 205 -1.66 -1.21 21.31
CA THR A 205 -1.07 -2.49 20.92
C THR A 205 -1.06 -3.45 22.12
N PRO A 206 -0.84 -4.76 21.91
CA PRO A 206 -0.69 -5.71 23.03
C PRO A 206 0.43 -5.32 24.02
N GLN A 207 1.51 -4.72 23.52
CA GLN A 207 2.64 -4.26 24.34
C GLN A 207 2.35 -2.90 25.01
N LYS A 208 1.59 -2.03 24.34
CA LYS A 208 1.21 -0.70 24.83
C LYS A 208 -0.30 -0.56 24.84
N LYS A 209 -0.92 -0.90 25.97
CA LYS A 209 -2.38 -0.91 26.18
C LYS A 209 -3.10 0.45 26.06
N ARG A 210 -2.37 1.53 25.80
CA ARG A 210 -2.89 2.91 25.77
C ARG A 210 -2.88 3.44 24.35
N SER A 211 -3.92 4.19 24.00
CA SER A 211 -3.88 5.04 22.81
C SER A 211 -2.88 6.17 23.05
N VAL A 212 -2.16 6.60 22.02
CA VAL A 212 -1.20 7.70 22.11
C VAL A 212 -1.65 8.81 21.18
N LEU A 213 -1.99 9.96 21.75
CA LEU A 213 -2.26 11.17 21.00
C LEU A 213 -0.96 11.96 20.89
N GLU A 214 -0.29 11.84 19.74
CA GLU A 214 1.02 12.46 19.52
C GLU A 214 0.89 13.98 19.32
N GLN A 215 -0.18 14.42 18.64
CA GLN A 215 -0.51 15.82 18.42
C GLN A 215 -1.99 15.97 18.04
N GLY A 216 -2.57 17.13 18.39
CA GLY A 216 -3.86 17.58 17.87
C GLY A 216 -4.99 17.47 18.89
N ILE A 217 -6.23 17.43 18.39
CA ILE A 217 -7.42 17.46 19.23
C ILE A 217 -8.26 16.21 18.97
N ILE A 218 -8.67 15.57 20.06
CA ILE A 218 -9.70 14.53 20.04
C ILE A 218 -10.83 14.91 20.98
N ASN A 219 -12.05 14.56 20.61
CA ASN A 219 -13.16 14.46 21.54
C ASN A 219 -13.48 13.00 21.73
N VAL A 220 -13.33 12.55 22.98
CA VAL A 220 -13.62 11.20 23.40
C VAL A 220 -15.04 11.18 23.95
N TRP A 221 -15.95 10.58 23.19
CA TRP A 221 -17.30 10.35 23.66
C TRP A 221 -17.48 8.89 24.06
N GLU A 222 -17.19 8.61 25.32
CA GLU A 222 -17.42 7.29 25.89
C GLU A 222 -18.82 7.20 26.50
N ALA A 223 -19.84 6.84 25.71
CA ALA A 223 -21.09 6.31 26.26
C ALA A 223 -20.94 4.88 26.81
N VAL A 224 -19.71 4.43 27.12
CA VAL A 224 -19.35 3.02 27.09
C VAL A 224 -19.16 2.40 28.45
N LYS A 225 -19.92 1.33 28.66
CA LYS A 225 -19.76 0.45 29.81
C LYS A 225 -18.51 -0.45 29.69
N ARG A 226 -18.01 -0.81 28.48
CA ARG A 226 -16.82 -1.69 28.23
C ARG A 226 -16.21 -1.55 26.81
N LEU A 227 -14.90 -1.30 26.68
CA LEU A 227 -14.15 -1.36 25.39
C LEU A 227 -13.55 -2.74 25.12
N VAL A 228 -13.03 -3.39 26.15
CA VAL A 228 -12.67 -4.82 26.23
C VAL A 228 -12.86 -5.19 27.71
N LYS A 229 -13.17 -6.45 28.07
CA LYS A 229 -13.48 -6.94 29.44
C LYS A 229 -12.81 -6.09 30.57
N ASN A 230 -13.53 -5.08 31.04
CA ASN A 230 -13.26 -4.22 32.20
C ASN A 230 -12.04 -3.27 32.18
N GLU A 231 -11.26 -3.12 31.11
CA GLU A 231 -10.17 -2.13 31.08
C GLU A 231 -10.69 -0.71 30.77
N PRO A 232 -10.15 0.35 31.43
CA PRO A 232 -10.45 1.73 31.07
C PRO A 232 -9.79 2.09 29.74
N PHE A 233 -10.41 2.97 28.96
CA PHE A 233 -9.73 3.64 27.85
C PHE A 233 -8.77 4.66 28.44
N GLU A 234 -7.50 4.52 28.11
CA GLU A 234 -6.46 5.46 28.50
C GLU A 234 -5.86 6.10 27.24
N VAL A 235 -5.78 7.42 27.25
CA VAL A 235 -5.11 8.21 26.22
C VAL A 235 -3.87 8.86 26.84
N GLU A 236 -2.72 8.56 26.27
CA GLU A 236 -1.45 9.20 26.58
C GLU A 236 -1.26 10.43 25.68
N GLY A 237 -1.14 11.61 26.28
CA GLY A 237 -0.82 12.88 25.60
C GLY A 237 0.68 13.12 25.52
N ALA A 238 1.13 14.38 25.46
CA ALA A 238 2.55 14.72 25.50
C ALA A 238 3.11 14.70 26.94
N HIS A 239 2.35 15.22 27.90
CA HIS A 239 2.80 15.46 29.29
C HIS A 239 2.10 14.59 30.33
N SER A 240 0.96 14.02 29.98
CA SER A 240 0.08 13.32 30.90
C SER A 240 -0.67 12.16 30.26
N ILE A 241 -1.33 11.39 31.12
CA ILE A 241 -2.22 10.30 30.74
C ILE A 241 -3.58 10.62 31.35
N THR A 242 -4.63 10.36 30.58
CA THR A 242 -5.99 10.42 31.07
C THR A 242 -6.73 9.12 30.82
N GLY A 243 -7.67 8.80 31.68
CA GLY A 243 -8.63 7.73 31.45
C GLY A 243 -9.72 7.72 32.50
N ARG A 244 -10.95 7.40 32.07
CA ARG A 244 -12.09 7.07 32.93
C ARG A 244 -13.23 6.56 32.05
N LYS A 245 -14.07 5.69 32.60
CA LYS A 245 -15.24 5.14 31.90
C LYS A 245 -16.42 6.10 31.96
N GLY A 246 -17.17 6.20 30.87
CA GLY A 246 -18.48 6.84 30.87
C GLY A 246 -18.43 8.37 30.95
N THR A 247 -17.48 8.98 30.24
CA THR A 247 -17.19 10.41 30.32
C THR A 247 -17.16 11.01 28.92
N ASP A 248 -17.67 12.23 28.77
CA ASP A 248 -17.55 13.06 27.58
C ASP A 248 -16.52 14.16 27.84
N PHE A 249 -15.40 14.12 27.12
CA PHE A 249 -14.35 15.11 27.28
C PHE A 249 -13.56 15.35 26.00
N ILE A 250 -13.01 16.55 25.92
CA ILE A 250 -12.07 16.97 24.88
C ILE A 250 -10.66 16.89 25.44
N MET A 251 -9.74 16.36 24.63
CA MET A 251 -8.31 16.39 24.89
C MET A 251 -7.59 17.05 23.71
N GLU A 252 -6.88 18.12 24.00
CA GLU A 252 -5.98 18.80 23.07
C GLU A 252 -4.54 18.59 23.51
N VAL A 253 -3.69 18.13 22.60
CA VAL A 253 -2.27 17.87 22.83
C VAL A 253 -1.43 18.78 21.95
N THR A 254 -0.59 19.55 22.61
CA THR A 254 0.42 20.42 22.00
C THR A 254 1.81 20.07 22.53
N SER A 255 2.85 20.67 21.96
CA SER A 255 4.21 20.54 22.51
C SER A 255 4.35 21.12 23.92
N GLU A 256 3.51 22.09 24.28
CA GLU A 256 3.62 22.84 25.55
C GLU A 256 2.77 22.25 26.68
N ALA A 257 1.59 21.72 26.34
CA ALA A 257 0.63 21.22 27.31
C ALA A 257 -0.37 20.23 26.71
N ASP A 258 -0.93 19.40 27.58
CA ASP A 258 -2.17 18.67 27.33
C ASP A 258 -3.32 19.43 28.02
N VAL A 259 -4.37 19.76 27.28
CA VAL A 259 -5.56 20.46 27.80
C VAL A 259 -6.74 19.51 27.79
N TYR A 260 -7.40 19.40 28.93
CA TYR A 260 -8.55 18.55 29.16
C TYR A 260 -9.78 19.40 29.44
N THR A 261 -10.90 19.07 28.83
CA THR A 261 -12.17 19.76 29.08
C THR A 261 -13.29 18.75 29.22
N VAL A 262 -13.93 18.70 30.38
CA VAL A 262 -14.90 17.65 30.73
C VAL A 262 -16.32 18.19 30.71
N HIS A 263 -17.15 17.66 29.79
CA HIS A 263 -18.56 18.05 29.68
C HIS A 263 -19.46 17.28 30.64
N ASP A 264 -19.39 15.96 30.58
CA ASP A 264 -20.18 15.07 31.42
C ASP A 264 -19.30 13.99 32.05
N GLY A 265 -19.60 13.62 33.28
CA GLY A 265 -18.82 12.67 34.09
C GLY A 265 -17.60 13.30 34.74
N ALA A 266 -16.52 12.53 34.79
CA ALA A 266 -15.22 12.96 35.30
C ALA A 266 -14.09 12.14 34.68
N ILE A 267 -12.88 12.67 34.65
CA ILE A 267 -11.66 11.95 34.24
C ILE A 267 -10.62 11.93 35.35
N GLU A 268 -9.75 10.93 35.33
CA GLU A 268 -8.48 10.98 36.07
C GLU A 268 -7.37 11.46 35.11
N VAL A 269 -6.52 12.37 35.58
CA VAL A 269 -5.32 12.83 34.87
C VAL A 269 -4.12 12.67 35.78
N TRP A 270 -3.03 12.13 35.25
CA TRP A 270 -1.77 11.98 35.97
C TRP A 270 -0.58 12.16 35.03
N LYS A 271 0.59 12.46 35.60
CA LYS A 271 1.82 12.63 34.81
C LYS A 271 2.34 11.28 34.32
N LYS A 272 3.03 11.27 33.18
CA LYS A 272 3.60 10.05 32.60
C LYS A 272 4.60 9.34 33.52
N ASP A 273 5.39 10.12 34.25
CA ASP A 273 6.44 9.67 35.15
C ASP A 273 5.96 9.43 36.59
N ASP A 274 4.75 9.89 36.95
CA ASP A 274 4.17 9.72 38.28
C ASP A 274 2.70 9.30 38.20
N SER A 275 2.49 7.98 38.15
CA SER A 275 1.15 7.37 38.21
C SER A 275 0.54 7.33 39.62
N SER A 276 1.28 7.69 40.65
CA SER A 276 0.79 7.67 42.04
C SER A 276 -0.11 8.85 42.37
N ARG A 277 0.03 9.96 41.62
CA ARG A 277 -0.72 11.20 41.81
C ARG A 277 -1.73 11.39 40.70
N LYS A 278 -2.92 10.85 40.94
CA LYS A 278 -4.08 11.04 40.07
C LYS A 278 -4.90 12.23 40.52
N ILE A 279 -5.31 13.02 39.55
CA ILE A 279 -6.13 14.21 39.75
C ILE A 279 -7.47 13.98 39.07
N GLU A 280 -8.56 14.15 39.80
CA GLU A 280 -9.91 14.04 39.25
C GLU A 280 -10.40 15.40 38.72
N ILE A 281 -10.87 15.41 37.47
CA ILE A 281 -11.49 16.58 36.82
C ILE A 281 -12.93 16.20 36.51
N GLY A 282 -13.89 16.90 37.12
CA GLY A 282 -15.33 16.69 36.90
C GLY A 282 -15.91 17.59 35.81
N ALA A 283 -17.17 17.31 35.46
CA ALA A 283 -17.98 18.11 34.54
C ALA A 283 -17.90 19.64 34.79
N GLY A 284 -17.85 20.41 33.70
CA GLY A 284 -17.75 21.88 33.73
C GLY A 284 -16.38 22.42 34.13
N LYS A 285 -15.36 21.55 34.24
CA LYS A 285 -13.98 21.96 34.54
C LYS A 285 -13.03 21.64 33.39
N SER A 286 -11.97 22.44 33.30
CA SER A 286 -10.84 22.20 32.44
C SER A 286 -9.56 22.10 33.26
N ALA A 287 -8.58 21.35 32.76
CA ALA A 287 -7.24 21.35 33.31
C ALA A 287 -6.19 21.38 32.21
N ARG A 288 -5.07 22.05 32.51
CA ARG A 288 -3.88 22.13 31.65
C ARG A 288 -2.74 21.41 32.35
N ALA A 289 -2.28 20.31 31.76
CA ALA A 289 -1.15 19.54 32.23
C ALA A 289 0.10 19.90 31.42
N THR A 290 1.17 20.26 32.13
CA THR A 290 2.51 20.49 31.58
C THR A 290 3.48 19.50 32.22
N SER A 291 4.75 19.53 31.80
CA SER A 291 5.80 18.74 32.43
C SER A 291 5.96 19.05 33.93
N SER A 292 5.67 20.28 34.37
CA SER A 292 5.88 20.71 35.75
C SER A 292 4.62 20.64 36.62
N ALA A 293 3.44 20.93 36.09
CA ALA A 293 2.22 21.08 36.90
C ALA A 293 0.94 20.69 36.15
N ILE A 294 -0.14 20.54 36.91
CA ILE A 294 -1.52 20.44 36.40
C ILE A 294 -2.30 21.61 37.00
N GLU A 295 -2.80 22.50 36.14
CA GLU A 295 -3.49 23.73 36.51
C GLU A 295 -4.96 23.65 36.12
N TYR A 296 -5.86 24.19 36.95
CA TYR A 296 -7.30 24.16 36.68
C TYR A 296 -7.80 25.47 36.09
N SER A 297 -8.83 25.38 35.25
CA SER A 297 -9.59 26.52 34.78
C SER A 297 -11.07 26.18 34.60
N ALA A 298 -11.91 27.21 34.60
CA ALA A 298 -13.29 27.10 34.16
C ALA A 298 -13.33 27.23 32.62
N TYR A 299 -14.36 26.67 31.99
CA TYR A 299 -14.52 26.74 30.54
C TYR A 299 -15.99 26.86 30.12
N GLU A 300 -16.21 27.30 28.88
CA GLU A 300 -17.53 27.40 28.25
C GLU A 300 -17.66 26.37 27.12
N TRP A 301 -18.51 25.36 27.30
CA TRP A 301 -18.60 24.19 26.38
C TRP A 301 -19.07 24.55 24.98
N ASP A 302 -20.12 25.35 24.87
CA ASP A 302 -20.70 25.71 23.58
C ASP A 302 -19.69 26.47 22.70
N SER A 303 -18.78 27.24 23.32
CA SER A 303 -17.71 27.93 22.62
C SER A 303 -16.72 26.95 21.99
N LEU A 304 -16.39 25.85 22.68
CA LEU A 304 -15.46 24.83 22.18
C LEU A 304 -16.07 24.00 21.05
N LEU A 305 -17.34 23.62 21.16
CA LEU A 305 -18.04 22.91 20.08
C LEU A 305 -18.10 23.78 18.82
N ALA A 306 -18.43 25.07 18.98
CA ALA A 306 -18.47 26.02 17.87
C ALA A 306 -17.10 26.21 17.22
N GLN A 307 -16.03 26.32 18.02
CA GLN A 307 -14.66 26.49 17.52
C GLN A 307 -14.19 25.29 16.70
N ASN A 308 -14.50 24.07 17.15
CA ASN A 308 -14.11 22.83 16.47
C ASN A 308 -15.10 22.44 15.36
N ARG A 309 -16.20 23.18 15.22
CA ARG A 309 -17.34 22.87 14.35
C ARG A 309 -17.84 21.43 14.55
N TRP A 310 -17.93 20.99 15.79
CA TRP A 310 -18.65 19.76 16.13
C TRP A 310 -20.13 20.10 16.25
N THR A 311 -20.99 19.31 15.60
CA THR A 311 -22.44 19.55 15.66
C THR A 311 -23.07 18.64 16.72
N ASN A 312 -24.20 19.05 17.29
CA ASN A 312 -24.99 18.18 18.19
C ASN A 312 -25.43 16.86 17.52
N ARG A 313 -25.39 16.77 16.18
CA ARG A 313 -25.68 15.55 15.44
C ARG A 313 -24.58 14.50 15.61
N ASP A 314 -23.34 14.96 15.70
CA ASP A 314 -22.18 14.11 15.98
C ASP A 314 -22.26 13.58 17.43
N LEU A 315 -22.78 14.42 18.33
CA LEU A 315 -23.01 14.14 19.75
C LEU A 315 -24.40 13.57 20.09
N SER A 316 -25.12 12.99 19.11
CA SER A 316 -26.38 12.27 19.38
C SER A 316 -26.14 10.76 19.45
N GLU A 317 -26.87 10.05 20.33
CA GLU A 317 -26.67 8.62 20.57
C GLU A 317 -26.51 7.86 19.24
N PRO A 318 -25.56 6.90 19.15
CA PRO A 318 -25.38 6.14 17.93
C PRO A 318 -26.67 5.42 17.59
N SER A 319 -27.43 5.97 16.63
CA SER A 319 -28.57 5.27 16.06
C SER A 319 -28.04 3.93 15.56
N GLU A 320 -28.58 2.80 16.06
CA GLU A 320 -28.24 1.43 15.65
C GLU A 320 -28.60 1.19 14.16
N ARG A 321 -27.99 1.95 13.25
CA ARG A 321 -28.09 1.69 11.83
C ARG A 321 -27.24 0.46 11.58
N ASN A 322 -27.92 -0.62 11.19
CA ASN A 322 -27.32 -1.86 10.70
C ASN A 322 -26.36 -1.57 9.55
N LEU A 323 -25.10 -1.28 9.86
CA LEU A 323 -24.03 -1.17 8.88
C LEU A 323 -23.49 -2.58 8.63
N THR A 324 -23.67 -3.06 7.41
CA THR A 324 -22.94 -4.23 6.93
C THR A 324 -21.45 -3.86 6.84
N PRO A 325 -20.54 -4.64 7.46
CA PRO A 325 -19.11 -4.34 7.41
C PRO A 325 -18.64 -4.22 5.95
N PHE A 326 -17.87 -3.16 5.66
CA PHE A 326 -17.20 -3.02 4.38
C PHE A 326 -16.08 -4.07 4.31
N ILE A 327 -16.20 -5.03 3.40
CA ILE A 327 -15.16 -6.03 3.15
C ILE A 327 -14.18 -5.40 2.16
N ASP A 328 -12.98 -5.06 2.62
CA ASP A 328 -11.88 -4.62 1.76
C ASP A 328 -11.50 -5.76 0.79
N PRO A 329 -11.68 -5.61 -0.54
CA PRO A 329 -11.36 -6.65 -1.50
C PRO A 329 -9.87 -7.03 -1.49
N ASP A 330 -8.98 -6.14 -1.02
CA ASP A 330 -7.54 -6.42 -0.92
C ASP A 330 -7.19 -7.26 0.32
N LEU A 331 -8.10 -7.40 1.29
CA LEU A 331 -7.93 -8.28 2.47
C LEU A 331 -8.47 -9.70 2.25
N VAL A 332 -9.11 -9.96 1.11
CA VAL A 332 -9.41 -11.33 0.70
C VAL A 332 -8.09 -11.95 0.25
N HIS A 333 -7.33 -12.50 1.20
CA HIS A 333 -6.22 -13.38 0.88
C HIS A 333 -6.71 -14.42 -0.13
N PRO A 334 -6.14 -14.49 -1.34
CA PRO A 334 -6.40 -15.63 -2.20
C PRO A 334 -5.89 -16.84 -1.44
N SER A 335 -6.81 -17.65 -0.90
CA SER A 335 -6.48 -18.97 -0.40
C SER A 335 -5.69 -19.66 -1.50
N GLU A 336 -4.52 -20.19 -1.17
CA GLU A 336 -3.66 -20.97 -2.06
C GLU A 336 -4.43 -22.19 -2.59
N THR A 337 -5.30 -22.00 -3.58
CA THR A 337 -5.81 -23.07 -4.40
C THR A 337 -4.79 -23.29 -5.50
N ALA A 338 -4.07 -24.40 -5.37
CA ALA A 338 -3.13 -24.97 -6.31
C ALA A 338 -3.45 -24.61 -7.78
N TYR A 339 -2.61 -23.77 -8.37
CA TYR A 339 -2.58 -23.52 -9.81
C TYR A 339 -1.79 -24.66 -10.48
N THR A 340 -2.45 -25.80 -10.71
CA THR A 340 -1.93 -26.82 -11.62
C THR A 340 -2.24 -26.38 -13.06
N GLY A 341 -1.20 -26.34 -13.88
CA GLY A 341 -1.21 -25.65 -15.16
C GLY A 341 -2.09 -26.29 -16.23
N ASP A 342 -2.91 -25.47 -16.91
CA ASP A 342 -3.34 -25.72 -18.30
C ASP A 342 -3.94 -24.48 -19.00
N LEU A 343 -3.47 -23.25 -18.71
CA LEU A 343 -3.96 -22.03 -19.39
C LEU A 343 -3.03 -21.50 -20.49
N ALA A 344 -1.77 -21.91 -20.51
CA ALA A 344 -0.80 -21.43 -21.49
C ALA A 344 -1.07 -21.95 -22.92
N GLY A 345 -1.81 -23.07 -23.08
CA GLY A 345 -2.13 -23.66 -24.37
C GLY A 345 -3.19 -22.89 -25.18
N LYS A 346 -4.19 -22.28 -24.54
CA LYS A 346 -5.34 -21.66 -25.24
C LYS A 346 -5.07 -20.23 -25.72
N ILE A 347 -4.22 -19.46 -25.05
CA ILE A 347 -3.94 -18.06 -25.45
C ILE A 347 -3.03 -17.99 -26.69
N ARG A 348 -2.20 -19.02 -26.94
CA ARG A 348 -1.30 -19.07 -28.12
C ARG A 348 -2.05 -19.24 -29.45
N GLN A 349 -3.25 -19.83 -29.44
CA GLN A 349 -4.03 -20.08 -30.66
C GLN A 349 -4.89 -18.88 -31.11
N GLN A 350 -5.20 -17.94 -30.22
CA GLN A 350 -6.11 -16.83 -30.56
C GLN A 350 -5.38 -15.60 -31.13
N LYS A 351 -4.13 -15.34 -30.72
CA LYS A 351 -3.34 -14.20 -31.25
C LYS A 351 -2.74 -14.42 -32.65
N SER A 352 -2.63 -15.65 -33.14
CA SER A 352 -2.10 -15.89 -34.50
C SER A 352 -3.11 -15.57 -35.60
N ARG A 353 -4.41 -15.60 -35.32
CA ARG A 353 -5.45 -15.36 -36.34
C ARG A 353 -5.62 -13.88 -36.69
N THR A 354 -5.52 -12.96 -35.73
CA THR A 354 -5.76 -11.53 -35.97
C THR A 354 -4.66 -10.86 -36.83
N TRP A 355 -3.40 -11.27 -36.68
CA TRP A 355 -2.31 -10.70 -37.47
C TRP A 355 -2.37 -11.13 -38.95
N ILE A 356 -2.82 -12.36 -39.23
CA ILE A 356 -3.00 -12.87 -40.60
C ILE A 356 -4.07 -12.05 -41.34
N TRP A 357 -5.19 -11.71 -40.69
CA TRP A 357 -6.23 -10.88 -41.29
C TRP A 357 -5.78 -9.44 -41.56
N ALA A 358 -4.96 -8.85 -40.68
CA ALA A 358 -4.42 -7.51 -40.89
C ALA A 358 -3.46 -7.45 -42.09
N VAL A 359 -2.59 -8.45 -42.25
CA VAL A 359 -1.68 -8.56 -43.40
C VAL A 359 -2.45 -8.77 -44.71
N LEU A 360 -3.47 -9.65 -44.71
CA LEU A 360 -4.32 -9.86 -45.89
C LEU A 360 -5.09 -8.60 -46.28
N ALA A 361 -5.63 -7.85 -45.31
CA ALA A 361 -6.31 -6.58 -45.58
C ALA A 361 -5.37 -5.54 -46.20
N ALA A 362 -4.13 -5.42 -45.70
CA ALA A 362 -3.12 -4.52 -46.26
C ALA A 362 -2.74 -4.89 -47.70
N ILE A 363 -2.58 -6.18 -48.00
CA ILE A 363 -2.30 -6.68 -49.36
C ILE A 363 -3.47 -6.38 -50.30
N LEU A 364 -4.71 -6.59 -49.86
CA LEU A 364 -5.91 -6.31 -50.66
C LEU A 364 -6.07 -4.81 -50.96
N ILE A 365 -5.79 -3.94 -49.99
CA ILE A 365 -5.81 -2.48 -50.19
C ILE A 365 -4.73 -2.07 -51.20
N ALA A 366 -3.50 -2.60 -51.07
CA ALA A 366 -2.42 -2.32 -52.01
C ALA A 366 -2.74 -2.81 -53.44
N ALA A 367 -3.33 -4.00 -53.57
CA ALA A 367 -3.74 -4.56 -54.86
C ALA A 367 -4.87 -3.74 -55.51
N ALA A 368 -5.87 -3.32 -54.73
CA ALA A 368 -6.95 -2.46 -55.21
C ALA A 368 -6.42 -1.10 -55.70
N TYR A 369 -5.46 -0.52 -54.96
CA TYR A 369 -4.81 0.73 -55.35
C TYR A 369 -4.03 0.59 -56.66
N PHE A 370 -3.28 -0.51 -56.82
CA PHE A 370 -2.56 -0.80 -58.06
C PHE A 370 -3.50 -0.95 -59.27
N PHE A 371 -4.66 -1.59 -59.09
CA PHE A 371 -5.65 -1.77 -60.15
C PHE A 371 -6.30 -0.44 -60.58
N LEU A 372 -6.57 0.45 -59.63
CA LEU A 372 -7.10 1.80 -59.90
C LEU A 372 -6.12 2.67 -60.67
N ILE A 373 -4.81 2.55 -60.40
CA ILE A 373 -3.77 3.27 -61.16
C ILE A 373 -3.71 2.76 -62.61
N ARG A 374 -3.84 1.44 -62.83
CA ARG A 374 -3.73 0.84 -64.16
C ARG A 374 -4.87 1.20 -65.10
N LYS A 375 -6.09 1.44 -64.59
CA LYS A 375 -7.26 1.84 -65.38
C LYS A 375 -7.25 3.32 -65.85
N LYS A 376 -6.36 4.15 -65.31
CA LYS A 376 -6.23 5.57 -65.67
C LYS A 376 -5.14 5.85 -66.71
N LYS A 377 -4.45 4.82 -67.18
CA LYS A 377 -3.63 4.84 -68.40
C LYS A 377 -4.39 4.10 -69.49
#